data_AF-A0A7Z9PU74-F1
#
_entry.id   AF-A0A7Z9PU74-F1
#
_cell.length_a   1.000
_cell.length_b   1.000
_cell.length_c   1.000
_cell.angle_alpha   90.00
_cell.angle_beta   90.00
_cell.angle_gamma   90.00
#
_symmetry.space_group_name_H-M   'P 1'
#
loop_
_entity.id
_entity.type
_entity.pdbx_description
1 polymer ?
#
loop_
_entity_poly.entity_id
_entity_poly.type
_entity_poly.pdbx_seq_one_letter_code
_entity_poly.pdbx_strand_id
1 'polypeptide(L)'
;MAEELKGTEHERSSCWTRQEVRLTLLQLSLMFSSGVGLLKSLETLRETVTENKRGELDSIIRSLERGHRLSTSFKMQEGLFPRTVIELIYVGEETGALSQALSKAADWMETQEQLRKNLVSVLSYPVAVIAVATIVNLVILKCCLPQLLDMLESSNIELPWLSRIVFGLGMTLVDVRFLLLVQGLAILLWVGRKNLFSEPRLLKLEQVALRLPYLSPLLRSIAQARIAHTMSLGLATGIDTLKTVEIALNASGSRVYKGAVDKVKILVQNGSSLSEAFRYQETVFQPLFCQYLEAGEQTGRTAETCRALAKQMEQEFEYRTAVLAALMEPLLLALSSLFVGMIVIATFLPLQQFIKNIL
;
A
#
# COMPACT_ATOMS: atom_id res chain seq x y z
N MET A 1 6.30 3.68 -43.32
CA MET A 1 5.96 2.43 -42.58
C MET A 1 7.00 2.00 -41.55
N ALA A 2 8.30 2.27 -41.73
CA ALA A 2 9.32 2.03 -40.69
C ALA A 2 9.46 3.16 -39.65
N GLU A 3 8.94 4.36 -39.92
CA GLU A 3 8.96 5.51 -38.99
C GLU A 3 7.77 5.55 -38.01
N GLU A 4 6.61 5.00 -38.36
CA GLU A 4 5.45 4.96 -37.45
C GLU A 4 5.58 3.90 -36.36
N LEU A 5 6.44 2.89 -36.53
CA LEU A 5 6.66 1.85 -35.52
C LEU A 5 7.61 2.28 -34.40
N LYS A 6 8.40 3.36 -34.59
CA LYS A 6 9.25 3.93 -33.51
C LYS A 6 8.45 4.80 -32.54
N GLY A 7 7.32 5.37 -32.96
CA GLY A 7 6.46 6.20 -32.11
C GLY A 7 5.76 5.41 -31.00
N THR A 8 5.51 4.11 -31.22
CA THR A 8 4.74 3.27 -30.30
C THR A 8 5.59 2.47 -29.30
N GLU A 9 6.92 2.42 -29.45
CA GLU A 9 7.81 1.76 -28.49
C GLU A 9 8.19 2.67 -27.31
N HIS A 10 8.18 3.99 -27.49
CA HIS A 10 8.52 4.95 -26.41
C HIS A 10 7.43 5.09 -25.33
N GLU A 11 6.20 4.67 -25.60
CA GLU A 11 5.08 4.75 -24.63
C GLU A 11 5.06 3.63 -23.58
N ARG A 12 5.92 2.60 -23.69
CA ARG A 12 5.73 1.35 -22.92
C ARG A 12 6.66 1.07 -21.75
N SER A 13 7.64 1.90 -21.37
CA SER A 13 8.48 1.54 -20.21
C SER A 13 9.20 2.66 -19.46
N SER A 14 8.64 3.87 -19.38
CA SER A 14 9.12 4.84 -18.39
C SER A 14 8.48 4.60 -17.02
N CYS A 15 8.81 3.46 -16.42
CA CYS A 15 8.40 3.19 -15.04
C CYS A 15 9.44 3.80 -14.11
N TRP A 16 9.21 5.03 -13.67
CA TRP A 16 9.98 5.66 -12.61
C TRP A 16 9.72 4.93 -11.29
N THR A 17 10.80 4.47 -10.64
CA THR A 17 10.68 3.95 -9.28
C THR A 17 10.52 5.10 -8.29
N ARG A 18 9.81 4.87 -7.18
CA ARG A 18 9.66 5.89 -6.12
C ARG A 18 11.00 6.36 -5.57
N GLN A 19 11.97 5.46 -5.51
CA GLN A 19 13.31 5.76 -5.04
C GLN A 19 14.07 6.68 -6.01
N GLU A 20 13.92 6.49 -7.32
CA GLU A 20 14.47 7.41 -8.33
C GLU A 20 13.81 8.77 -8.25
N VAL A 21 12.48 8.85 -8.18
CA VAL A 21 11.76 10.14 -8.02
C VAL A 21 12.24 10.88 -6.77
N ARG A 22 12.39 10.18 -5.64
CA ARG A 22 12.95 10.74 -4.40
C ARG A 22 14.36 11.30 -4.62
N LEU A 23 15.24 10.53 -5.28
CA LEU A 23 16.62 10.94 -5.56
C LEU A 23 16.66 12.17 -6.47
N THR A 24 15.80 12.23 -7.49
CA THR A 24 15.68 13.39 -8.38
C THR A 24 15.26 14.63 -7.62
N LEU A 25 14.24 14.53 -6.74
CA LEU A 25 13.81 15.65 -5.90
C LEU A 25 14.92 16.11 -4.95
N LEU A 26 15.65 15.17 -4.34
CA LEU A 26 16.75 15.47 -3.42
C LEU A 26 17.92 16.14 -4.14
N GLN A 27 18.34 15.61 -5.29
CA GLN A 27 19.41 16.20 -6.09
C GLN A 27 19.02 17.59 -6.60
N LEU A 28 17.78 17.77 -7.07
CA LEU A 28 17.27 19.08 -7.46
C LEU A 28 17.30 20.07 -6.29
N SER A 29 16.87 19.62 -5.09
CA SER A 29 16.92 20.42 -3.87
C SER A 29 18.34 20.89 -3.54
N LEU A 30 19.32 19.98 -3.61
CA LEU A 30 20.72 20.21 -3.26
C LEU A 30 21.42 21.15 -4.26
N MET A 31 21.17 20.95 -5.55
CA MET A 31 21.72 21.83 -6.59
C MET A 31 21.12 23.23 -6.49
N PHE A 32 19.80 23.32 -6.32
CA PHE A 32 19.12 24.60 -6.19
C PHE A 32 19.49 25.35 -4.90
N SER A 33 19.66 24.65 -3.76
CA SER A 33 20.19 25.27 -2.53
C SER A 33 21.61 25.79 -2.69
N SER A 34 22.38 25.19 -3.59
CA SER A 34 23.77 25.59 -3.88
C SER A 34 23.85 26.75 -4.87
N GLY A 35 22.73 27.35 -5.26
CA GLY A 35 22.66 28.48 -6.18
C GLY A 35 22.70 28.10 -7.67
N VAL A 36 22.65 26.80 -8.00
CA VAL A 36 22.52 26.37 -9.40
C VAL A 36 21.09 26.65 -9.87
N GLY A 37 20.95 27.31 -11.03
CA GLY A 37 19.65 27.59 -11.61
C GLY A 37 18.85 26.30 -11.88
N LEU A 38 17.53 26.35 -11.66
CA LEU A 38 16.61 25.20 -11.76
C LEU A 38 16.72 24.45 -13.09
N LEU A 39 16.78 25.20 -14.20
CA LEU A 39 16.89 24.66 -15.56
C LEU A 39 18.19 23.87 -15.71
N LYS A 40 19.31 24.45 -15.22
CA LYS A 40 20.61 23.78 -15.27
C LYS A 40 20.65 22.52 -14.40
N SER A 41 20.03 22.56 -13.23
CA SER A 41 19.91 21.38 -12.37
C SER A 41 19.15 20.24 -13.05
N LEU A 42 18.06 20.55 -13.77
CA LEU A 42 17.30 19.56 -14.52
C LEU A 42 18.06 19.00 -15.73
N GLU A 43 18.84 19.82 -16.43
CA GLU A 43 19.74 19.35 -17.49
C GLU A 43 20.76 18.33 -16.97
N THR A 44 21.39 18.62 -15.82
CA THR A 44 22.35 17.68 -15.20
C THR A 44 21.67 16.39 -14.75
N LEU A 45 20.44 16.48 -14.24
CA LEU A 45 19.64 15.30 -13.90
C LEU A 45 19.32 14.46 -15.13
N ARG A 46 18.95 15.10 -16.24
CA ARG A 46 18.69 14.41 -17.52
C ARG A 46 19.90 13.61 -18.01
N GLU A 47 21.11 14.15 -17.86
CA GLU A 47 22.35 13.46 -18.25
C GLU A 47 22.63 12.23 -17.37
N THR A 48 22.21 12.27 -16.10
CA THR A 48 22.43 11.19 -15.12
C THR A 48 21.42 10.05 -15.23
N VAL A 49 20.25 10.31 -15.82
CA VAL A 49 19.14 9.36 -15.92
C VAL A 49 19.23 8.48 -17.18
N THR A 50 18.72 7.26 -17.09
CA THR A 50 18.66 6.28 -18.19
C THR A 50 17.86 6.82 -19.38
N GLU A 51 18.21 6.43 -20.62
CA GLU A 51 17.61 6.99 -21.84
C GLU A 51 16.07 6.93 -21.86
N ASN A 52 15.48 5.82 -21.41
CA ASN A 52 14.03 5.60 -21.38
C ASN A 52 13.25 6.56 -20.46
N LYS A 53 13.94 7.33 -19.61
CA LYS A 53 13.36 8.26 -18.63
C LYS A 53 13.72 9.72 -18.92
N ARG A 54 14.53 9.96 -19.96
CA ARG A 54 14.91 11.33 -20.36
C ARG A 54 13.72 12.09 -20.93
N GLY A 55 12.79 11.40 -21.57
CA GLY A 55 11.59 12.00 -22.19
C GLY A 55 10.74 12.82 -21.22
N GLU A 56 10.52 12.32 -20.00
CA GLU A 56 9.76 13.08 -18.97
C GLU A 56 10.54 14.31 -18.52
N LEU A 57 11.84 14.18 -18.27
CA LEU A 57 12.69 15.32 -17.88
C LEU A 57 12.77 16.37 -18.98
N ASP A 58 12.92 15.96 -20.25
CA ASP A 58 12.91 16.89 -21.39
C ASP A 58 11.58 17.63 -21.52
N SER A 59 10.46 16.97 -21.23
CA SER A 59 9.15 17.63 -21.23
C SER A 59 9.01 18.65 -20.09
N ILE A 60 9.58 18.37 -18.90
CA ILE A 60 9.63 19.32 -17.78
C ILE A 60 10.54 20.51 -18.13
N ILE A 61 11.73 20.26 -18.69
CA ILE A 61 12.69 21.29 -19.09
C ILE A 61 12.04 22.22 -20.12
N ARG A 62 11.45 21.67 -21.20
CA ARG A 62 10.74 22.46 -22.22
C ARG A 62 9.58 23.29 -21.65
N SER A 63 8.87 22.75 -20.65
CA SER A 63 7.79 23.47 -19.98
C SER A 63 8.33 24.68 -19.18
N LEU A 64 9.44 24.52 -18.47
CA LEU A 64 10.11 25.60 -17.75
C LEU A 64 10.71 26.65 -18.70
N GLU A 65 11.31 26.23 -19.82
CA GLU A 65 11.81 27.14 -20.88
C GLU A 65 10.71 28.03 -21.45
N ARG A 66 9.47 27.51 -21.52
CA ARG A 66 8.28 28.26 -21.93
C ARG A 66 7.74 29.19 -20.84
N GLY A 67 8.38 29.24 -19.66
CA GLY A 67 7.99 30.11 -18.55
C GLY A 67 6.91 29.53 -17.64
N HIS A 68 6.58 28.24 -17.76
CA HIS A 68 5.69 27.61 -16.78
C HIS A 68 6.38 27.41 -15.43
N ARG A 69 5.59 27.37 -14.36
CA ARG A 69 6.05 27.01 -13.00
C ARG A 69 6.43 25.53 -12.93
N LEU A 70 7.39 25.16 -12.09
CA LEU A 70 7.81 23.79 -11.81
C LEU A 70 6.65 22.92 -11.33
N SER A 71 5.80 23.42 -10.44
CA SER A 71 4.62 22.70 -9.97
C SER A 71 3.66 22.35 -11.11
N THR A 72 3.51 23.25 -12.08
CA THR A 72 2.66 23.03 -13.26
C THR A 72 3.30 22.00 -14.19
N SER A 73 4.61 22.11 -14.43
CA SER A 73 5.39 21.15 -15.22
C SER A 73 5.34 19.73 -14.63
N PHE A 74 5.43 19.60 -13.30
CA PHE A 74 5.30 18.31 -12.61
C PHE A 74 3.89 17.75 -12.67
N LYS A 75 2.86 18.61 -12.63
CA LYS A 75 1.46 18.20 -12.76
C LYS A 75 1.14 17.65 -14.16
N MET A 76 1.81 18.15 -15.20
CA MET A 76 1.67 17.64 -16.57
C MET A 76 2.25 16.21 -16.73
N GLN A 77 3.13 15.77 -15.83
CA GLN A 77 3.64 14.39 -15.82
C GLN A 77 2.68 13.49 -15.03
N GLU A 78 1.61 13.03 -15.70
CA GLU A 78 0.59 12.19 -15.08
C GLU A 78 1.19 10.94 -14.42
N GLY A 79 0.98 10.79 -13.12
CA GLY A 79 1.37 9.59 -12.37
C GLY A 79 2.83 9.56 -11.88
N LEU A 80 3.69 10.48 -12.32
CA LEU A 80 5.10 10.54 -11.90
C LEU A 80 5.24 11.11 -10.48
N PHE A 81 4.63 12.27 -10.23
CA PHE A 81 4.70 12.96 -8.94
C PHE A 81 3.37 12.85 -8.18
N PRO A 82 3.39 12.40 -6.92
CA PRO A 82 2.21 12.42 -6.07
C PRO A 82 1.68 13.85 -5.87
N ARG A 83 0.36 14.00 -5.74
CA ARG A 83 -0.30 15.31 -5.57
C ARG A 83 0.30 16.15 -4.44
N THR A 84 0.65 15.51 -3.32
CA THR A 84 1.30 16.17 -2.17
C THR A 84 2.65 16.78 -2.52
N VAL A 85 3.45 16.12 -3.37
CA VAL A 85 4.74 16.65 -3.84
C VAL A 85 4.51 17.89 -4.70
N ILE A 86 3.55 17.84 -5.62
CA ILE A 86 3.20 18.97 -6.49
C ILE A 86 2.74 20.17 -5.66
N GLU A 87 1.91 19.94 -4.64
CA GLU A 87 1.38 21.00 -3.77
C GLU A 87 2.45 21.62 -2.87
N LEU A 88 3.39 20.81 -2.34
CA LEU A 88 4.55 21.33 -1.60
C LEU A 88 5.43 22.22 -2.48
N ILE A 89 5.70 21.77 -3.71
CA ILE A 89 6.50 22.55 -4.68
C ILE A 89 5.78 23.84 -5.04
N TYR A 90 4.48 23.79 -5.35
CA TYR A 90 3.69 24.98 -5.65
C TYR A 90 3.80 26.04 -4.55
N VAL A 91 3.73 25.63 -3.28
CA VAL A 91 3.87 26.54 -2.14
C VAL A 91 5.29 27.08 -2.04
N GLY A 92 6.30 26.23 -2.25
CA GLY A 92 7.69 26.65 -2.30
C GLY A 92 7.95 27.69 -3.39
N GLU A 93 7.27 27.59 -4.53
CA GLU A 93 7.33 28.59 -5.59
C GLU A 93 6.66 29.90 -5.18
N GLU A 94 5.46 29.87 -4.58
CA GLU A 94 4.77 31.09 -4.16
C GLU A 94 5.49 31.82 -3.01
N THR A 95 6.15 31.07 -2.13
CA THR A 95 6.83 31.61 -0.93
C THR A 95 8.31 31.92 -1.18
N GLY A 96 8.85 31.59 -2.36
CA GLY A 96 10.29 31.68 -2.65
C GLY A 96 11.15 30.65 -1.93
N ALA A 97 10.56 29.74 -1.14
CA ALA A 97 11.24 28.69 -0.40
C ALA A 97 11.35 27.36 -1.17
N LEU A 98 11.53 27.42 -2.50
CA LEU A 98 11.50 26.25 -3.38
C LEU A 98 12.53 25.16 -2.99
N SER A 99 13.74 25.56 -2.56
CA SER A 99 14.75 24.62 -2.09
C SER A 99 14.24 23.79 -0.90
N GLN A 100 13.66 24.46 0.10
CA GLN A 100 13.11 23.79 1.27
C GLN A 100 11.93 22.89 0.90
N ALA A 101 11.05 23.33 0.00
CA ALA A 101 9.93 22.55 -0.49
C ALA A 101 10.37 21.27 -1.22
N LEU A 102 11.42 21.34 -2.05
CA LEU A 102 11.99 20.16 -2.73
C LEU A 102 12.59 19.17 -1.73
N SER A 103 13.34 19.66 -0.74
CA SER A 103 13.85 18.83 0.36
C SER A 103 12.69 18.16 1.13
N LYS A 104 11.64 18.91 1.49
CA LYS A 104 10.47 18.34 2.19
C LYS A 104 9.69 17.34 1.34
N ALA A 105 9.61 17.55 0.04
CA ALA A 105 9.01 16.58 -0.88
C ALA A 105 9.84 15.28 -0.97
N ALA A 106 11.18 15.39 -0.97
CA ALA A 106 12.07 14.23 -0.93
C ALA A 106 11.95 13.46 0.40
N ASP A 107 11.95 14.17 1.55
CA ASP A 107 11.72 13.58 2.87
C ASP A 107 10.39 12.80 2.88
N TRP A 108 9.31 13.41 2.38
CA TRP A 108 8.00 12.77 2.31
C TRP A 108 8.01 11.50 1.46
N MET A 109 8.65 11.53 0.29
CA MET A 109 8.81 10.35 -0.57
C MET A 109 9.60 9.24 0.13
N GLU A 110 10.60 9.60 0.94
CA GLU A 110 11.37 8.64 1.73
C GLU A 110 10.51 7.93 2.77
N THR A 111 9.76 8.70 3.57
CA THR A 111 8.86 8.14 4.58
C THR A 111 7.83 7.21 3.96
N GLN A 112 7.26 7.58 2.80
CA GLN A 112 6.32 6.69 2.11
C GLN A 112 6.96 5.38 1.63
N GLU A 113 8.22 5.43 1.20
CA GLU A 113 8.95 4.25 0.76
C GLU A 113 9.36 3.36 1.94
N GLN A 114 9.78 3.95 3.07
CA GLN A 114 10.07 3.22 4.31
C GLN A 114 8.82 2.48 4.82
N LEU A 115 7.68 3.18 4.90
CA LEU A 115 6.40 2.55 5.27
C LEU A 115 6.03 1.39 4.36
N ARG A 116 6.26 1.53 3.05
CA ARG A 116 6.01 0.47 2.08
C ARG A 116 6.97 -0.70 2.25
N LYS A 117 8.27 -0.45 2.44
CA LYS A 117 9.27 -1.50 2.66
C LYS A 117 8.99 -2.28 3.93
N ASN A 118 8.61 -1.60 5.00
CA ASN A 118 8.21 -2.22 6.26
C ASN A 118 6.98 -3.13 6.04
N LEU A 119 5.97 -2.66 5.31
CA LEU A 119 4.81 -3.47 4.93
C LEU A 119 5.18 -4.73 4.13
N VAL A 120 5.98 -4.57 3.08
CA VAL A 120 6.37 -5.69 2.22
C VAL A 120 7.23 -6.68 3.00
N SER A 121 8.15 -6.20 3.84
CA SER A 121 9.00 -7.01 4.69
C SER A 121 8.18 -7.87 5.65
N VAL A 122 7.23 -7.26 6.36
CA VAL A 122 6.36 -7.96 7.31
C VAL A 122 5.48 -9.01 6.63
N LEU A 123 4.98 -8.74 5.43
CA LEU A 123 4.13 -9.68 4.69
C LEU A 123 4.90 -10.79 3.97
N SER A 124 6.22 -10.62 3.77
CA SER A 124 7.02 -11.59 3.02
C SER A 124 7.07 -12.97 3.71
N TYR A 125 7.19 -12.99 5.04
CA TYR A 125 7.26 -14.23 5.82
C TYR A 125 5.96 -15.05 5.78
N PRO A 126 4.76 -14.51 6.10
CA PRO A 126 3.51 -15.26 5.97
C PRO A 126 3.29 -15.85 4.58
N VAL A 127 3.63 -15.10 3.51
CA VAL A 127 3.51 -15.58 2.13
C VAL A 127 4.42 -16.77 1.86
N ALA A 128 5.67 -16.73 2.34
CA ALA A 128 6.61 -17.85 2.18
C ALA A 128 6.13 -19.12 2.90
N VAL A 129 5.65 -19.00 4.14
CA VAL A 129 5.13 -20.15 4.92
C VAL A 129 3.89 -20.74 4.26
N ILE A 130 2.94 -19.92 3.83
CA ILE A 130 1.74 -20.36 3.11
C ILE A 130 2.14 -21.08 1.81
N ALA A 131 3.11 -20.57 1.06
CA ALA A 131 3.59 -21.19 -0.17
C ALA A 131 4.17 -22.59 0.10
N VAL A 132 5.05 -22.73 1.10
CA VAL A 132 5.64 -24.04 1.47
C VAL A 132 4.56 -25.01 1.97
N ALA A 133 3.67 -24.57 2.87
CA ALA A 133 2.57 -25.40 3.36
C ALA A 133 1.66 -25.89 2.22
N THR A 134 1.38 -25.01 1.25
CA THR A 134 0.59 -25.36 0.07
C THR A 134 1.30 -26.39 -0.80
N ILE A 135 2.61 -26.24 -1.04
CA ILE A 135 3.41 -27.21 -1.80
C ILE A 135 3.38 -28.58 -1.12
N VAL A 136 3.62 -28.65 0.20
CA VAL A 136 3.59 -29.91 0.96
C VAL A 136 2.23 -30.59 0.85
N ASN A 137 1.14 -29.83 1.06
CA ASN A 137 -0.21 -30.35 0.93
C ASN A 137 -0.50 -30.88 -0.49
N LEU A 138 -0.07 -30.16 -1.53
CA LEU A 138 -0.24 -30.60 -2.92
C LEU A 138 0.53 -31.88 -3.23
N VAL A 139 1.74 -32.05 -2.69
CA VAL A 139 2.52 -33.29 -2.86
C VAL A 139 1.80 -34.47 -2.22
N ILE A 140 1.27 -34.31 -1.00
CA ILE A 140 0.51 -35.36 -0.31
C ILE A 140 -0.74 -35.74 -1.11
N LEU A 141 -1.51 -34.74 -1.58
CA LEU A 141 -2.73 -34.97 -2.36
C LEU A 141 -2.45 -35.59 -3.74
N LYS A 142 -1.31 -35.28 -4.38
CA LYS A 142 -1.00 -35.79 -5.72
C LYS A 142 -0.27 -37.13 -5.71
N CYS A 143 0.57 -37.41 -4.71
CA CYS A 143 1.36 -38.64 -4.66
C CYS A 143 0.77 -39.70 -3.73
N CYS A 144 0.44 -39.32 -2.49
CA CYS A 144 -0.01 -40.30 -1.49
C CYS A 144 -1.47 -40.71 -1.70
N LEU A 145 -2.31 -39.74 -2.09
CA LEU A 145 -3.75 -39.93 -2.20
C LEU A 145 -4.18 -40.91 -3.32
N PRO A 146 -3.66 -40.86 -4.57
CA PRO A 146 -4.07 -41.81 -5.61
C PRO A 146 -3.62 -43.24 -5.31
N GLN A 147 -2.41 -43.41 -4.74
CA GLN A 147 -1.93 -44.73 -4.33
C GLN A 147 -2.89 -45.40 -3.33
N LEU A 148 -3.48 -44.61 -2.42
CA LEU A 148 -4.48 -45.13 -1.48
C LEU A 148 -5.80 -45.50 -2.17
N LEU A 149 -6.24 -44.70 -3.15
CA LEU A 149 -7.47 -44.98 -3.91
C LEU A 149 -7.33 -46.28 -4.72
N ASP A 150 -6.21 -46.46 -5.42
CA ASP A 150 -5.94 -47.69 -6.19
C ASP A 150 -6.00 -48.95 -5.32
N MET A 151 -5.50 -48.87 -4.08
CA MET A 151 -5.58 -49.96 -3.10
C MET A 151 -7.00 -50.22 -2.58
N LEU A 152 -7.83 -49.19 -2.47
CA LEU A 152 -9.22 -49.33 -1.99
C LEU A 152 -10.16 -49.84 -3.08
N GLU A 153 -10.00 -49.38 -4.33
CA GLU A 153 -10.79 -49.83 -5.47
C GLU A 153 -10.55 -51.31 -5.78
N SER A 154 -9.30 -51.78 -5.71
CA SER A 154 -8.97 -53.20 -5.86
C SER A 154 -9.59 -54.11 -4.78
N SER A 155 -10.05 -53.53 -3.68
CA SER A 155 -10.63 -54.22 -2.52
C SER A 155 -12.14 -54.05 -2.40
N ASN A 156 -12.77 -53.30 -3.33
CA ASN A 156 -14.21 -53.03 -3.38
C ASN A 156 -14.80 -52.40 -2.10
N ILE A 157 -14.00 -51.57 -1.41
CA ILE A 157 -14.39 -50.92 -0.14
C ILE A 157 -14.93 -49.53 -0.41
N GLU A 158 -16.12 -49.23 0.13
CA GLU A 158 -16.69 -47.90 0.01
C GLU A 158 -15.93 -46.86 0.86
N LEU A 159 -15.57 -45.75 0.22
CA LEU A 159 -14.89 -44.64 0.88
C LEU A 159 -15.78 -43.99 1.97
N PRO A 160 -15.29 -43.78 3.20
CA PRO A 160 -15.97 -43.01 4.22
C PRO A 160 -16.29 -41.58 3.76
N TRP A 161 -17.36 -40.98 4.32
CA TRP A 161 -17.82 -39.64 3.93
C TRP A 161 -16.76 -38.54 4.10
N LEU A 162 -15.98 -38.60 5.19
CA LEU A 162 -14.91 -37.64 5.47
C LEU A 162 -13.82 -37.72 4.41
N SER A 163 -13.45 -38.94 4.03
CA SER A 163 -12.49 -39.18 2.97
C SER A 163 -13.04 -38.68 1.64
N ARG A 164 -14.32 -38.94 1.28
CA ARG A 164 -14.95 -38.41 0.05
C ARG A 164 -14.88 -36.88 -0.06
N ILE A 165 -15.06 -36.14 1.04
CA ILE A 165 -14.93 -34.67 1.05
C ILE A 165 -13.48 -34.25 0.80
N VAL A 166 -12.52 -34.87 1.49
CA VAL A 166 -11.08 -34.57 1.32
C VAL A 166 -10.61 -34.92 -0.09
N PHE A 167 -11.06 -36.05 -0.65
CA PHE A 167 -10.78 -36.44 -2.04
C PHE A 167 -11.43 -35.48 -3.03
N GLY A 168 -12.69 -35.09 -2.82
CA GLY A 168 -13.40 -34.14 -3.69
C GLY A 168 -12.72 -32.77 -3.72
N LEU A 169 -12.35 -32.23 -2.56
CA LEU A 169 -11.58 -30.99 -2.46
C LEU A 169 -10.17 -31.17 -3.04
N GLY A 170 -9.50 -32.28 -2.75
CA GLY A 170 -8.16 -32.58 -3.22
C GLY A 170 -8.05 -32.68 -4.74
N MET A 171 -8.99 -33.38 -5.39
CA MET A 171 -9.04 -33.45 -6.86
C MET A 171 -9.33 -32.09 -7.47
N THR A 172 -10.18 -31.25 -6.87
CA THR A 172 -10.38 -29.87 -7.36
C THR A 172 -9.15 -28.97 -7.18
N LEU A 173 -8.34 -29.18 -6.14
CA LEU A 173 -7.12 -28.41 -5.87
C LEU A 173 -5.92 -28.85 -6.74
N VAL A 174 -5.85 -30.12 -7.10
CA VAL A 174 -4.80 -30.71 -7.94
C VAL A 174 -5.09 -30.50 -9.44
N ASP A 175 -6.33 -30.24 -9.81
CA ASP A 175 -6.72 -29.98 -11.20
C ASP A 175 -6.01 -28.71 -11.73
N VAL A 176 -5.49 -28.76 -12.97
CA VAL A 176 -4.77 -27.65 -13.63
C VAL A 176 -5.63 -26.38 -13.65
N ARG A 177 -6.95 -26.56 -13.58
CA ARG A 177 -7.98 -25.52 -13.48
C ARG A 177 -7.86 -24.68 -12.21
N PHE A 178 -7.49 -25.23 -11.04
CA PHE A 178 -7.33 -24.45 -9.81
C PHE A 178 -6.04 -23.63 -9.81
N LEU A 179 -4.96 -24.16 -10.38
CA LEU A 179 -3.71 -23.42 -10.57
C LEU A 179 -3.89 -22.29 -11.61
N LEU A 180 -4.66 -22.54 -12.67
CA LEU A 180 -5.16 -21.52 -13.60
C LEU A 180 -6.18 -20.56 -12.97
N LEU A 181 -6.92 -20.97 -11.93
CA LEU A 181 -7.85 -20.10 -11.18
C LEU A 181 -7.08 -19.21 -10.20
N VAL A 182 -6.01 -19.69 -9.56
CA VAL A 182 -5.13 -18.86 -8.72
C VAL A 182 -4.30 -17.91 -9.58
N GLN A 183 -3.72 -18.36 -10.69
CA GLN A 183 -3.10 -17.45 -11.67
C GLN A 183 -4.14 -16.52 -12.29
N GLY A 184 -5.32 -17.03 -12.60
CA GLY A 184 -6.45 -16.27 -13.13
C GLY A 184 -6.94 -15.23 -12.14
N LEU A 185 -6.98 -15.52 -10.84
CA LEU A 185 -7.36 -14.59 -9.77
C LEU A 185 -6.25 -13.57 -9.52
N ALA A 186 -4.98 -13.97 -9.59
CA ALA A 186 -3.85 -13.04 -9.52
C ALA A 186 -3.86 -12.06 -10.71
N ILE A 187 -4.12 -12.57 -11.93
CA ILE A 187 -4.28 -11.77 -13.14
C ILE A 187 -5.57 -10.93 -13.08
N LEU A 188 -6.68 -11.46 -12.56
CA LEU A 188 -7.95 -10.74 -12.40
C LEU A 188 -7.87 -9.68 -11.30
N LEU A 189 -7.08 -9.88 -10.23
CA LEU A 189 -6.77 -8.87 -9.22
C LEU A 189 -5.80 -7.81 -9.78
N TRP A 190 -4.88 -8.20 -10.66
CA TRP A 190 -3.94 -7.31 -11.32
C TRP A 190 -4.60 -6.45 -12.41
N VAL A 191 -5.42 -7.04 -13.27
CA VAL A 191 -6.22 -6.38 -14.33
C VAL A 191 -7.44 -5.68 -13.73
N GLY A 192 -8.12 -6.32 -12.79
CA GLY A 192 -9.21 -5.75 -12.00
C GLY A 192 -8.74 -4.67 -11.02
N ARG A 193 -7.43 -4.43 -10.87
CA ARG A 193 -6.92 -3.29 -10.11
C ARG A 193 -7.41 -1.94 -10.65
N LYS A 194 -7.83 -1.87 -11.93
CA LYS A 194 -8.51 -0.69 -12.50
C LYS A 194 -10.04 -0.73 -12.38
N ASN A 195 -10.69 -1.90 -12.54
CA ASN A 195 -12.16 -2.03 -12.59
C ASN A 195 -12.83 -2.41 -11.25
N LEU A 196 -12.22 -3.31 -10.48
CA LEU A 196 -12.64 -3.65 -9.11
C LEU A 196 -12.47 -2.45 -8.17
N PHE A 197 -11.57 -1.54 -8.55
CA PHE A 197 -11.27 -0.27 -7.92
C PHE A 197 -12.20 0.89 -8.37
N SER A 198 -13.45 0.59 -8.73
CA SER A 198 -14.46 1.63 -8.95
C SER A 198 -14.70 2.42 -7.66
N GLU A 199 -14.75 3.75 -7.79
CA GLU A 199 -14.79 4.70 -6.66
C GLU A 199 -15.74 4.32 -5.50
N PRO A 200 -17.00 3.93 -5.76
CA PRO A 200 -17.96 3.64 -4.70
C PRO A 200 -17.79 2.27 -4.03
N ARG A 201 -17.24 1.25 -4.73
CA ARG A 201 -17.07 -0.11 -4.15
C ARG A 201 -15.89 -0.18 -3.20
N LEU A 202 -14.81 0.52 -3.54
CA LEU A 202 -13.63 0.63 -2.68
C LEU A 202 -13.93 1.35 -1.37
N LEU A 203 -14.76 2.39 -1.42
CA LEU A 203 -15.14 3.13 -0.22
C LEU A 203 -15.91 2.21 0.76
N LYS A 204 -16.80 1.36 0.24
CA LYS A 204 -17.50 0.34 1.05
C LYS A 204 -16.55 -0.72 1.62
N LEU A 205 -15.64 -1.26 0.80
CA LEU A 205 -14.63 -2.23 1.26
C LEU A 205 -13.74 -1.65 2.35
N GLU A 206 -13.31 -0.40 2.18
CA GLU A 206 -12.48 0.29 3.15
C GLU A 206 -13.24 0.58 4.46
N GLN A 207 -14.52 0.96 4.39
CA GLN A 207 -15.37 1.09 5.57
C GLN A 207 -15.51 -0.23 6.34
N VAL A 208 -15.64 -1.36 5.64
CA VAL A 208 -15.67 -2.70 6.28
C VAL A 208 -14.31 -3.03 6.89
N ALA A 209 -13.21 -2.74 6.18
CA ALA A 209 -11.84 -2.95 6.67
C ALA A 209 -11.56 -2.13 7.95
N LEU A 210 -12.06 -0.90 8.02
CA LEU A 210 -11.97 -0.01 9.19
C LEU A 210 -12.88 -0.42 10.36
N ARG A 211 -13.72 -1.45 10.22
CA ARG A 211 -14.52 -2.03 11.30
C ARG A 211 -13.94 -3.34 11.86
N LEU A 212 -13.02 -3.98 11.15
CA LEU A 212 -12.38 -5.21 11.61
C LEU A 212 -11.43 -4.92 12.80
N PRO A 213 -11.54 -5.61 13.94
CA PRO A 213 -10.86 -5.24 15.18
C PRO A 213 -9.33 -5.27 15.08
N TYR A 214 -8.78 -6.18 14.29
CA TYR A 214 -7.32 -6.31 14.09
C TYR A 214 -6.78 -5.40 12.98
N LEU A 215 -7.59 -5.14 11.95
CA LEU A 215 -7.17 -4.38 10.76
C LEU A 215 -7.43 -2.87 10.92
N SER A 216 -8.49 -2.52 11.64
CA SER A 216 -8.91 -1.13 11.86
C SER A 216 -7.82 -0.28 12.50
N PRO A 217 -7.18 -0.68 13.61
CA PRO A 217 -6.18 0.15 14.25
C PRO A 217 -4.94 0.37 13.37
N LEU A 218 -4.57 -0.64 12.58
CA LEU A 218 -3.44 -0.60 11.65
C LEU A 218 -3.73 0.33 10.45
N LEU A 219 -4.93 0.26 9.88
CA LEU A 219 -5.34 1.15 8.80
C LEU A 219 -5.48 2.60 9.28
N ARG A 220 -5.98 2.79 10.52
CA ARG A 220 -6.08 4.12 11.14
C ARG A 220 -4.71 4.71 11.43
N SER A 221 -3.77 3.94 11.97
CA SER A 221 -2.43 4.45 12.30
C SER A 221 -1.66 4.89 11.05
N ILE A 222 -1.67 4.12 9.96
CA ILE A 222 -0.99 4.53 8.71
C ILE A 222 -1.66 5.75 8.06
N ALA A 223 -3.00 5.81 8.05
CA ALA A 223 -3.72 6.95 7.50
C ALA A 223 -3.45 8.23 8.31
N GLN A 224 -3.52 8.13 9.65
CA GLN A 224 -3.27 9.26 10.55
C GLN A 224 -1.79 9.67 10.57
N ALA A 225 -0.84 8.73 10.44
CA ALA A 225 0.58 9.04 10.25
C ALA A 225 0.81 9.90 9.02
N ARG A 226 0.24 9.52 7.86
CA ARG A 226 0.32 10.30 6.62
C ARG A 226 -0.30 11.68 6.76
N ILE A 227 -1.47 11.77 7.38
CA ILE A 227 -2.16 13.04 7.62
C ILE A 227 -1.29 13.94 8.50
N ALA A 228 -0.84 13.45 9.65
CA ALA A 228 0.01 14.20 10.58
C ALA A 228 1.33 14.63 9.94
N HIS A 229 1.97 13.75 9.14
CA HIS A 229 3.19 14.07 8.43
C HIS A 229 2.98 15.20 7.41
N THR A 230 1.94 15.07 6.58
CA THR A 230 1.58 16.10 5.59
C THR A 230 1.16 17.42 6.24
N MET A 231 0.46 17.37 7.39
CA MET A 231 0.14 18.56 8.18
C MET A 231 1.38 19.24 8.73
N SER A 232 2.29 18.47 9.33
CA SER A 232 3.57 18.97 9.83
C SER A 232 4.35 19.68 8.72
N LEU A 233 4.43 19.08 7.53
CA LEU A 233 5.11 19.69 6.39
C LEU A 233 4.42 20.96 5.92
N GLY A 234 3.11 20.91 5.66
CA GLY A 234 2.38 22.04 5.13
C GLY A 234 2.37 23.25 6.07
N LEU A 235 2.15 23.01 7.36
CA LEU A 235 2.20 24.05 8.39
C LEU A 235 3.62 24.61 8.56
N ALA A 236 4.66 23.76 8.52
CA ALA A 236 6.05 24.22 8.60
C ALA A 236 6.49 25.04 7.38
N THR A 237 5.88 24.81 6.20
CA THR A 237 6.13 25.58 4.98
C THR A 237 5.23 26.82 4.86
N GLY A 238 4.43 27.14 5.88
CA GLY A 238 3.58 28.33 5.89
C GLY A 238 2.37 28.24 4.96
N ILE A 239 1.95 27.03 4.57
CA ILE A 239 0.69 26.83 3.84
C ILE A 239 -0.46 27.20 4.79
N ASP A 240 -1.47 27.88 4.27
CA ASP A 240 -2.75 28.09 4.95
C ASP A 240 -3.24 26.80 5.62
N THR A 241 -3.75 26.92 6.86
CA THR A 241 -4.13 25.77 7.69
C THR A 241 -5.23 24.94 7.04
N LEU A 242 -6.26 25.57 6.46
CA LEU A 242 -7.36 24.87 5.79
C LEU A 242 -6.86 24.14 4.55
N LYS A 243 -6.02 24.79 3.74
CA LYS A 243 -5.41 24.15 2.57
C LYS A 243 -4.51 22.99 2.97
N THR A 244 -3.74 23.12 4.05
CA THR A 244 -2.92 22.04 4.59
C THR A 244 -3.75 20.83 5.01
N VAL A 245 -4.88 21.06 5.69
CA VAL A 245 -5.81 19.99 6.07
C VAL A 245 -6.38 19.28 4.84
N GLU A 246 -6.79 20.04 3.82
CA GLU A 246 -7.28 19.48 2.56
C GLU A 246 -6.23 18.57 1.91
N ILE A 247 -4.99 19.04 1.82
CA ILE A 247 -3.86 18.28 1.27
C ILE A 247 -3.59 17.02 2.10
N ALA A 248 -3.57 17.14 3.43
CA ALA A 248 -3.29 16.04 4.34
C ALA A 248 -4.35 14.94 4.30
N LEU A 249 -5.63 15.29 4.33
CA LEU A 249 -6.73 14.34 4.19
C LEU A 249 -6.72 13.67 2.82
N ASN A 250 -6.37 14.40 1.76
CA ASN A 250 -6.18 13.83 0.42
C ASN A 250 -4.97 12.89 0.32
N ALA A 251 -3.91 13.16 1.08
CA ALA A 251 -2.68 12.38 1.14
C ALA A 251 -2.77 11.14 2.06
N SER A 252 -3.84 11.00 2.86
CA SER A 252 -4.07 9.86 3.76
C SER A 252 -3.97 8.49 3.06
N GLY A 253 -4.26 8.45 1.75
CA GLY A 253 -4.39 7.20 0.99
C GLY A 253 -5.68 6.45 1.27
N SER A 254 -6.59 7.04 2.07
CA SER A 254 -7.88 6.48 2.43
C SER A 254 -9.03 7.33 1.90
N ARG A 255 -10.01 6.69 1.24
CA ARG A 255 -11.20 7.39 0.73
C ARG A 255 -12.12 7.82 1.87
N VAL A 256 -12.14 7.05 2.96
CA VAL A 256 -12.91 7.38 4.15
C VAL A 256 -12.42 8.68 4.80
N TYR A 257 -11.10 8.88 4.88
CA TYR A 257 -10.52 10.13 5.39
C TYR A 257 -10.69 11.29 4.41
N LYS A 258 -10.61 11.04 3.09
CA LYS A 258 -10.92 12.06 2.07
C LYS A 258 -12.34 12.60 2.20
N GLY A 259 -13.31 11.74 2.51
CA GLY A 259 -14.70 12.14 2.76
C GLY A 259 -14.89 13.03 4.00
N ALA A 260 -13.87 13.19 4.85
CA ALA A 260 -13.92 14.09 5.99
C ALA A 260 -13.51 15.54 5.64
N VAL A 261 -12.92 15.79 4.46
CA VAL A 261 -12.41 17.12 4.05
C VAL A 261 -13.45 18.20 4.20
N ASP A 262 -14.61 18.05 3.55
CA ASP A 262 -15.64 19.08 3.53
C ASP A 262 -16.18 19.36 4.92
N LYS A 263 -16.37 18.31 5.73
CA LYS A 263 -16.88 18.44 7.11
C LYS A 263 -15.90 19.18 8.00
N VAL A 264 -14.62 18.82 7.97
CA VAL A 264 -13.57 19.48 8.75
C VAL A 264 -13.43 20.94 8.31
N LYS A 265 -13.44 21.20 6.99
CA LYS A 265 -13.34 22.55 6.44
C LYS A 265 -14.49 23.46 6.89
N ILE A 266 -15.73 22.97 6.84
CA ILE A 266 -16.92 23.72 7.30
C ILE A 266 -16.80 24.06 8.79
N LEU A 267 -16.40 23.11 9.63
CA LEU A 267 -16.28 23.32 11.08
C LEU A 267 -15.21 24.38 11.42
N VAL A 268 -14.04 24.30 10.79
CA VAL A 268 -12.98 25.28 11.03
C VAL A 268 -13.34 26.66 10.47
N GLN A 269 -14.03 26.72 9.31
CA GLN A 269 -14.55 27.99 8.78
C GLN A 269 -15.60 28.64 9.69
N ASN A 270 -16.35 27.83 10.44
CA ASN A 270 -17.32 28.29 11.44
C ASN A 270 -16.68 28.65 12.79
N GLY A 271 -15.35 28.59 12.91
CA GLY A 271 -14.60 29.01 14.10
C GLY A 271 -14.30 27.91 15.11
N SER A 272 -14.62 26.64 14.82
CA SER A 272 -14.14 25.52 15.65
C SER A 272 -12.62 25.39 15.56
N SER A 273 -11.99 24.96 16.66
CA SER A 273 -10.58 24.60 16.61
C SER A 273 -10.36 23.40 15.68
N LEU A 274 -9.14 23.23 15.20
CA LEU A 274 -8.76 22.09 14.38
C LEU A 274 -8.99 20.79 15.18
N SER A 275 -8.54 20.74 16.44
CA SER A 275 -8.72 19.58 17.31
C SER A 275 -10.18 19.21 17.52
N GLU A 276 -11.08 20.19 17.66
CA GLU A 276 -12.53 19.96 17.71
C GLU A 276 -13.07 19.44 16.38
N ALA A 277 -12.69 20.07 15.26
CA ALA A 277 -13.16 19.67 13.93
C ALA A 277 -12.78 18.22 13.58
N PHE A 278 -11.58 17.78 13.98
CA PHE A 278 -11.17 16.38 13.87
C PHE A 278 -11.86 15.47 14.89
N ARG A 279 -12.11 15.94 16.12
CA ARG A 279 -12.82 15.18 17.16
C ARG A 279 -14.26 14.86 16.75
N TYR A 280 -14.97 15.76 16.06
CA TYR A 280 -16.31 15.47 15.49
C TYR A 280 -16.32 14.30 14.48
N GLN A 281 -15.16 13.87 13.99
CA GLN A 281 -15.00 12.71 13.12
C GLN A 281 -14.54 11.45 13.89
N GLU A 282 -15.15 11.17 15.05
CA GLU A 282 -14.79 10.07 15.98
C GLU A 282 -14.70 8.69 15.33
N THR A 283 -15.51 8.46 14.30
CA THR A 283 -15.52 7.19 13.54
C THR A 283 -14.18 6.91 12.84
N VAL A 284 -13.40 7.96 12.56
CA VAL A 284 -12.20 7.93 11.73
C VAL A 284 -10.94 8.29 12.53
N PHE A 285 -11.00 9.32 13.37
CA PHE A 285 -9.86 9.82 14.13
C PHE A 285 -9.78 9.19 15.53
N GLN A 286 -8.58 8.80 15.93
CA GLN A 286 -8.36 8.26 17.26
C GLN A 286 -8.33 9.39 18.30
N PRO A 287 -8.77 9.16 19.55
CA PRO A 287 -8.72 10.18 20.60
C PRO A 287 -7.30 10.75 20.79
N LEU A 288 -6.28 9.89 20.72
CA LEU A 288 -4.87 10.27 20.82
C LEU A 288 -4.47 11.30 19.75
N PHE A 289 -4.94 11.14 18.51
CA PHE A 289 -4.67 12.09 17.43
C PHE A 289 -5.20 13.48 17.76
N CYS A 290 -6.45 13.55 18.24
CA CYS A 290 -7.09 14.82 18.59
C CYS A 290 -6.42 15.49 19.79
N GLN A 291 -5.96 14.71 20.78
CA GLN A 291 -5.25 15.22 21.97
C GLN A 291 -3.89 15.85 21.61
N TYR A 292 -3.12 15.21 20.72
CA TYR A 292 -1.86 15.79 20.24
C TYR A 292 -2.08 17.08 19.47
N LEU A 293 -3.14 17.12 18.67
CA LEU A 293 -3.50 18.30 17.90
C LEU A 293 -3.93 19.45 18.82
N GLU A 294 -4.75 19.16 19.82
CA GLU A 294 -5.18 20.11 20.85
C GLU A 294 -3.98 20.71 21.59
N ALA A 295 -3.02 19.87 22.02
CA ALA A 295 -1.78 20.34 22.65
C ALA A 295 -0.95 21.24 21.71
N GLY A 296 -0.90 20.90 20.42
CA GLY A 296 -0.25 21.71 19.40
C GLY A 296 -0.88 23.07 19.19
N GLU A 297 -2.22 23.12 19.17
CA GLU A 297 -2.98 24.36 19.03
C GLU A 297 -2.80 25.27 20.24
N GLN A 298 -2.92 24.72 21.45
CA GLN A 298 -2.77 25.48 22.70
C GLN A 298 -1.36 26.08 22.86
N THR A 299 -0.34 25.37 22.37
CA THR A 299 1.06 25.83 22.44
C THR A 299 1.50 26.66 21.24
N GLY A 300 0.66 26.78 20.19
CA GLY A 300 1.02 27.40 18.92
C GLY A 300 2.07 26.62 18.12
N ARG A 301 2.37 25.36 18.49
CA ARG A 301 3.40 24.51 17.88
C ARG A 301 2.79 23.32 17.14
N THR A 302 1.72 23.58 16.38
CA THR A 302 0.97 22.57 15.62
C THR A 302 1.83 21.79 14.63
N ALA A 303 2.75 22.43 13.92
CA ALA A 303 3.64 21.76 12.98
C ALA A 303 4.57 20.74 13.66
N GLU A 304 5.15 21.09 14.81
CA GLU A 304 6.06 20.22 15.56
C GLU A 304 5.33 19.07 16.24
N THR A 305 4.17 19.34 16.85
CA THR A 305 3.32 18.32 17.46
C THR A 305 2.76 17.34 16.42
N CYS A 306 2.40 17.81 15.22
CA CYS A 306 2.04 16.94 14.11
C CYS A 306 3.20 16.04 13.67
N ARG A 307 4.45 16.53 13.71
CA ARG A 307 5.64 15.70 13.43
C ARG A 307 5.82 14.61 14.48
N ALA A 308 5.67 14.95 15.76
CA ALA A 308 5.73 13.99 16.86
C ALA A 308 4.60 12.95 16.75
N LEU A 309 3.38 13.40 16.45
CA LEU A 309 2.22 12.54 16.23
C LEU A 309 2.40 11.59 15.04
N ALA A 310 2.96 12.08 13.92
CA ALA A 310 3.29 11.23 12.78
C ALA A 310 4.22 10.09 13.20
N LYS A 311 5.33 10.40 13.88
CA LYS A 311 6.27 9.40 14.39
C LYS A 311 5.61 8.42 15.35
N GLN A 312 4.76 8.89 16.25
CA GLN A 312 4.03 8.04 17.19
C GLN A 312 3.09 7.06 16.46
N MET A 313 2.38 7.53 15.43
CA MET A 313 1.49 6.68 14.63
C MET A 313 2.25 5.69 13.75
N GLU A 314 3.43 6.05 13.25
CA GLU A 314 4.34 5.13 12.54
C GLU A 314 4.85 4.03 13.47
N GLN A 315 5.25 4.36 14.69
CA GLN A 315 5.66 3.38 15.70
C GLN A 315 4.51 2.45 16.10
N GLU A 316 3.32 3.00 16.30
CA GLU A 316 2.11 2.21 16.58
C GLU A 316 1.79 1.25 15.43
N PHE A 317 1.95 1.72 14.19
CA PHE A 317 1.80 0.88 13.01
C PHE A 317 2.83 -0.26 12.98
N GLU A 318 4.12 0.05 13.17
CA GLU A 318 5.19 -0.96 13.21
C GLU A 318 4.94 -2.01 14.30
N TYR A 319 4.60 -1.57 15.51
CA TYR A 319 4.27 -2.47 16.62
C TYR A 319 3.10 -3.39 16.28
N ARG A 320 1.98 -2.84 15.78
CA ARG A 320 0.80 -3.64 15.42
C ARG A 320 1.08 -4.60 14.28
N THR A 321 1.86 -4.18 13.29
CA THR A 321 2.27 -5.07 12.20
C THR A 321 3.11 -6.23 12.70
N ALA A 322 4.03 -6.00 13.64
CA ALA A 322 4.84 -7.04 14.27
C ALA A 322 3.99 -8.02 15.09
N VAL A 323 3.04 -7.53 15.88
CA VAL A 323 2.10 -8.37 16.64
C VAL A 323 1.27 -9.24 15.70
N LEU A 324 0.71 -8.67 14.62
CA LEU A 324 -0.05 -9.45 13.64
C LEU A 324 0.81 -10.51 12.97
N ALA A 325 2.06 -10.18 12.61
CA ALA A 325 2.98 -11.13 12.03
C ALA A 325 3.32 -12.29 12.99
N ALA A 326 3.55 -11.98 14.28
CA ALA A 326 3.79 -12.98 15.30
C ALA A 326 2.57 -13.90 15.53
N LEU A 327 1.35 -13.37 15.40
CA LEU A 327 0.12 -14.17 15.48
C LEU A 327 -0.13 -15.03 14.24
N MET A 328 0.47 -14.69 13.09
CA MET A 328 0.34 -15.52 11.88
C MET A 328 1.04 -16.86 12.05
N GLU A 329 2.16 -16.95 12.75
CA GLU A 329 2.88 -18.21 12.96
C GLU A 329 2.01 -19.30 13.65
N PRO A 330 1.45 -19.09 14.86
CA PRO A 330 0.61 -20.09 15.50
C PRO A 330 -0.67 -20.38 14.72
N LEU A 331 -1.24 -19.38 14.03
CA LEU A 331 -2.40 -19.59 13.16
C LEU A 331 -2.07 -20.51 11.99
N LEU A 332 -0.93 -20.30 11.33
CA LEU A 332 -0.47 -21.11 10.20
C LEU A 332 -0.09 -22.53 10.65
N LEU A 333 0.53 -22.68 11.83
CA LEU A 333 0.81 -23.99 12.42
C LEU A 333 -0.47 -24.72 12.80
N ALA A 334 -1.45 -24.04 13.39
CA ALA A 334 -2.74 -24.63 13.73
C ALA A 334 -3.51 -25.05 12.47
N LEU A 335 -3.56 -24.19 11.46
CA LEU A 335 -4.26 -24.47 10.20
C LEU A 335 -3.60 -25.61 9.42
N SER A 336 -2.25 -25.61 9.32
CA SER A 336 -1.51 -26.68 8.65
C SER A 336 -1.65 -28.00 9.39
N SER A 337 -1.56 -27.99 10.72
CA SER A 337 -1.77 -29.18 11.55
C SER A 337 -3.20 -29.72 11.42
N LEU A 338 -4.21 -28.86 11.36
CA LEU A 338 -5.60 -29.23 11.11
C LEU A 338 -5.74 -29.88 9.73
N PHE A 339 -5.12 -29.31 8.70
CA PHE A 339 -5.14 -29.85 7.34
C PHE A 339 -4.48 -31.22 7.24
N VAL A 340 -3.23 -31.33 7.72
CA VAL A 340 -2.47 -32.59 7.72
C VAL A 340 -3.19 -33.64 8.57
N GLY A 341 -3.68 -33.27 9.75
CA GLY A 341 -4.46 -34.17 10.60
C GLY A 341 -5.74 -34.66 9.92
N MET A 342 -6.46 -33.78 9.23
CA MET A 342 -7.64 -34.16 8.46
C MET A 342 -7.29 -35.15 7.35
N ILE A 343 -6.18 -34.96 6.64
CA ILE A 343 -5.70 -35.89 5.62
C ILE A 343 -5.36 -37.24 6.24
N VAL A 344 -4.60 -37.25 7.35
CA VAL A 344 -4.20 -38.50 8.04
C VAL A 344 -5.43 -39.28 8.50
N ILE A 345 -6.43 -38.62 9.09
CA ILE A 345 -7.67 -39.30 9.52
C ILE A 345 -8.44 -39.81 8.29
N ALA A 346 -8.53 -39.01 7.24
CA ALA A 346 -9.21 -39.39 6.00
C ALA A 346 -8.55 -40.59 5.31
N THR A 347 -7.23 -40.77 5.42
CA THR A 347 -6.51 -41.92 4.87
C THR A 347 -6.52 -43.13 5.81
N PHE A 348 -6.53 -42.91 7.12
CA PHE A 348 -6.49 -43.97 8.12
C PHE A 348 -7.84 -44.71 8.28
N LEU A 349 -8.97 -44.00 8.22
CA LEU A 349 -10.31 -44.60 8.31
C LEU A 349 -10.56 -45.73 7.29
N PRO A 350 -10.31 -45.54 5.98
CA PRO A 350 -10.50 -46.61 5.00
C PRO A 350 -9.49 -47.75 5.18
N LEU A 351 -8.28 -47.47 5.66
CA LEU A 351 -7.29 -48.52 5.99
C LEU A 351 -7.79 -49.45 7.09
N GLN A 352 -8.47 -48.92 8.12
CA GLN A 352 -9.07 -49.76 9.16
C GLN A 352 -10.20 -50.65 8.62
N GLN A 353 -11.03 -50.11 7.72
CA GLN A 353 -12.07 -50.90 7.05
C GLN A 353 -11.47 -52.03 6.21
N PHE A 354 -10.36 -51.75 5.52
CA PHE A 354 -9.61 -52.75 4.77
C PHE A 354 -9.06 -53.88 5.64
N ILE A 355 -8.39 -53.54 6.74
CA ILE A 355 -7.85 -54.55 7.68
C ILE A 355 -8.99 -55.40 8.26
N LYS A 356 -10.11 -54.79 8.67
CA LYS A 356 -11.26 -55.50 9.25
C LYS A 356 -12.02 -56.39 8.26
N ASN A 357 -11.85 -56.19 6.95
CA ASN A 357 -12.48 -57.01 5.93
C ASN A 357 -11.62 -58.22 5.52
N ILE A 358 -10.31 -58.18 5.83
CA ILE A 358 -9.34 -59.25 5.58
C ILE A 358 -9.21 -60.22 6.76
N LEU A 359 -9.26 -59.68 8.00
CA LEU A 359 -9.32 -60.42 9.26
C LEU A 359 -10.75 -60.81 9.61
#